data_AF-A0A8S1QNC4-F1
#
_entry.id   AF-A0A8S1QNC4-F1
#
_cell.length_a   1.000
_cell.length_b   1.000
_cell.length_c   1.000
_cell.angle_alpha   90.00
_cell.angle_beta   90.00
_cell.angle_gamma   90.00
#
_symmetry.space_group_name_H-M   'P 1'
#
loop_
_entity.id
_entity.type
_entity.pdbx_description
1 polymer ?
#
loop_
_entity_poly.entity_id
_entity_poly.type
_entity_poly.pdbx_seq_one_letter_code
_entity_poly.pdbx_strand_id
1 'polypeptide(L)'
;MQKFKTSFSLFNSLLLKNRERMETKFSQNYINNKFDIQQGKLQQQQRLPCKADFVLLFVICRGGFGRVWKAENKKSKQQFAIKEMNKCKIINKKSVSSVMNERYLLSNLRHPQDKQTKQVFRNLYLAIDLMQGGDLRYHLCKQRKFNEKQTKFFIACLLLALDYLYINTVLHIDIKPENLVFDKNGYLRLTDLGIARIWKPDNENDNSGTPGYMAPEVMHRQAHGVASDYFAVGIIAFECMMGKRPYVRKTKRKIRDQIMAQQVLIK
;
A
#
# COMPACT_ATOMS: atom_id res chain seq x y z
N MET A 1 34.28 1.19 -0.32
CA MET A 1 33.62 0.83 0.96
C MET A 1 33.19 2.03 1.84
N GLN A 2 33.79 3.22 1.72
CA GLN A 2 33.45 4.40 2.55
C GLN A 2 32.23 5.21 2.09
N LYS A 3 31.77 5.06 0.83
CA LYS A 3 30.66 5.85 0.25
C LYS A 3 29.23 5.35 0.56
N PHE A 4 29.06 4.10 0.99
CA PHE A 4 27.75 3.54 1.38
C PHE A 4 27.45 3.69 2.88
N LYS A 5 28.48 3.72 3.75
CA LYS A 5 28.32 4.11 5.15
C LYS A 5 27.78 5.53 5.28
N THR A 6 28.22 6.44 4.42
CA THR A 6 27.72 7.81 4.35
C THR A 6 26.28 7.89 3.87
N SER A 7 25.86 7.16 2.83
CA SER A 7 24.47 7.16 2.33
C SER A 7 23.45 6.55 3.32
N PHE A 8 23.78 5.44 4.00
CA PHE A 8 22.91 4.86 5.03
C PHE A 8 22.92 5.70 6.34
N SER A 9 24.04 6.33 6.68
CA SER A 9 24.08 7.31 7.78
C SER A 9 23.33 8.60 7.45
N LEU A 10 23.31 9.04 6.18
CA LEU A 10 22.53 10.19 5.70
C LEU A 10 21.05 9.84 5.63
N PHE A 11 20.69 8.63 5.21
CA PHE A 11 19.31 8.13 5.23
C PHE A 11 18.81 7.93 6.66
N ASN A 12 19.62 7.35 7.56
CA ASN A 12 19.33 7.28 8.99
C ASN A 12 19.33 8.67 9.64
N SER A 13 20.19 9.60 9.21
CA SER A 13 20.22 10.97 9.73
C SER A 13 19.01 11.77 9.26
N LEU A 14 18.57 11.63 8.00
CA LEU A 14 17.35 12.22 7.48
C LEU A 14 16.13 11.60 8.14
N LEU A 15 16.12 10.27 8.30
CA LEU A 15 15.06 9.56 9.01
C LEU A 15 15.03 9.99 10.47
N LEU A 16 16.15 10.02 11.20
CA LEU A 16 16.22 10.39 12.63
C LEU A 16 15.91 11.88 12.86
N LYS A 17 16.42 12.80 12.04
CA LYS A 17 16.05 14.23 12.12
C LYS A 17 14.59 14.47 11.80
N ASN A 18 14.00 13.69 10.89
CA ASN A 18 12.57 13.74 10.65
C ASN A 18 11.79 12.91 11.67
N ARG A 19 12.38 11.90 12.33
CA ARG A 19 11.71 10.94 13.22
C ARG A 19 11.14 11.62 14.43
N GLU A 20 11.89 12.47 15.13
CA GLU A 20 11.36 13.20 16.30
C GLU A 20 10.26 14.18 15.88
N ARG A 21 10.46 14.92 14.78
CA ARG A 21 9.46 15.84 14.23
C ARG A 21 8.21 15.12 13.69
N MET A 22 8.38 13.92 13.17
CA MET A 22 7.33 13.08 12.60
C MET A 22 6.57 12.32 13.69
N GLU A 23 7.24 11.69 14.67
CA GLU A 23 6.63 10.98 15.81
C GLU A 23 5.78 11.93 16.66
N THR A 24 6.20 13.19 16.82
CA THR A 24 5.42 14.23 17.52
C THR A 24 4.15 14.60 16.74
N LYS A 25 4.26 14.79 15.41
CA LYS A 25 3.11 15.05 14.53
C LYS A 25 2.17 13.85 14.41
N PHE A 26 2.69 12.64 14.43
CA PHE A 26 1.93 11.40 14.37
C PHE A 26 1.12 11.17 15.64
N SER A 27 1.72 11.44 16.81
CA SER A 27 1.02 11.38 18.09
C SER A 27 -0.07 12.46 18.19
N GLN A 28 0.22 13.69 17.73
CA GLN A 28 -0.78 14.76 17.67
C GLN A 28 -1.90 14.49 16.65
N ASN A 29 -1.59 13.96 15.46
CA ASN A 29 -2.59 13.59 14.47
C ASN A 29 -3.41 12.36 14.88
N TYR A 30 -2.84 11.41 15.61
CA TYR A 30 -3.60 10.32 16.24
C TYR A 30 -4.64 10.88 17.22
N ILE A 31 -4.25 11.84 18.05
CA ILE A 31 -5.17 12.53 18.98
C ILE A 31 -6.23 13.31 18.20
N ASN A 32 -5.85 14.10 17.20
CA ASN A 32 -6.78 14.91 16.39
C ASN A 32 -7.74 14.06 15.55
N ASN A 33 -7.27 12.97 14.92
CA ASN A 33 -8.12 12.04 14.20
C ASN A 33 -9.10 11.33 15.15
N LYS A 34 -8.72 11.05 16.41
CA LYS A 34 -9.63 10.52 17.43
C LYS A 34 -10.79 11.49 17.73
N PHE A 35 -10.55 12.80 17.65
CA PHE A 35 -11.58 13.84 17.80
C PHE A 35 -12.45 14.02 16.54
N ASP A 36 -11.88 13.99 15.33
CA ASP A 36 -12.65 14.07 14.08
C ASP A 36 -13.51 12.81 13.82
N ILE A 37 -13.08 11.63 14.30
CA ILE A 37 -13.87 10.38 14.24
C ILE A 37 -15.16 10.49 15.08
N GLN A 38 -15.26 11.44 16.02
CA GLN A 38 -16.48 11.67 16.82
C GLN A 38 -17.42 12.74 16.24
N GLN A 39 -16.98 13.54 15.28
CA GLN A 39 -17.84 14.55 14.63
C GLN A 39 -18.02 14.22 13.15
N GLY A 40 -19.04 13.42 12.85
CA GLY A 40 -19.47 13.15 11.49
C GLY A 40 -19.92 14.44 10.79
N LYS A 41 -19.04 15.06 10.00
CA LYS A 41 -19.43 16.14 9.08
C LYS A 41 -20.31 15.55 7.97
N LEU A 42 -21.59 15.91 8.01
CA LEU A 42 -22.57 15.70 6.95
C LEU A 42 -22.12 16.42 5.66
N GLN A 43 -21.48 15.70 4.73
CA GLN A 43 -21.29 16.17 3.37
C GLN A 43 -22.53 15.81 2.52
N GLN A 44 -23.02 16.79 1.76
CA GLN A 44 -24.26 16.79 0.98
C GLN A 44 -24.45 15.51 0.14
N GLN A 45 -25.67 14.98 0.17
CA GLN A 45 -26.11 13.77 -0.55
C GLN A 45 -26.10 13.97 -2.07
N GLN A 46 -24.95 13.77 -2.71
CA GLN A 46 -24.94 13.34 -4.11
C GLN A 46 -25.33 11.85 -4.15
N ARG A 47 -26.23 11.47 -5.07
CA ARG A 47 -26.62 10.07 -5.29
C ARG A 47 -25.36 9.23 -5.50
N LEU A 48 -25.09 8.29 -4.58
CA LEU A 48 -24.02 7.33 -4.74
C LEU A 48 -24.22 6.60 -6.07
N PRO A 49 -23.18 6.48 -6.91
CA PRO A 49 -23.30 5.74 -8.16
C PRO A 49 -23.71 4.28 -7.88
N CYS A 50 -24.24 3.60 -8.87
CA CYS A 50 -24.57 2.18 -8.83
C CYS A 50 -23.96 1.43 -10.02
N LYS A 51 -23.92 0.09 -9.97
CA LYS A 51 -23.40 -0.75 -11.07
C LYS A 51 -24.03 -0.39 -12.43
N ALA A 52 -25.30 0.00 -12.44
CA ALA A 52 -26.02 0.33 -13.67
C ALA A 52 -25.49 1.60 -14.37
N ASP A 53 -24.74 2.45 -13.67
CA ASP A 53 -24.10 3.66 -14.24
C ASP A 53 -22.86 3.32 -15.09
N PHE A 54 -22.41 2.06 -15.09
CA PHE A 54 -21.17 1.63 -15.73
C PHE A 54 -21.41 0.55 -16.78
N VAL A 55 -20.59 0.56 -17.82
CA VAL A 55 -20.42 -0.54 -18.77
C VAL A 55 -19.18 -1.32 -18.35
N LEU A 56 -19.35 -2.58 -17.96
CA LEU A 56 -18.22 -3.46 -17.65
C LEU A 56 -17.63 -3.97 -18.97
N LEU A 57 -16.36 -3.68 -19.24
CA LEU A 57 -15.69 -4.02 -20.49
C LEU A 57 -15.07 -5.41 -20.42
N PHE A 58 -14.03 -5.60 -19.59
CA PHE A 58 -13.36 -6.89 -19.40
C PHE A 58 -12.72 -7.00 -18.02
N VAL A 59 -12.42 -8.22 -17.59
CA VAL A 59 -11.76 -8.48 -16.30
C VAL A 59 -10.26 -8.19 -16.41
N ILE A 60 -9.75 -7.29 -15.57
CA ILE A 60 -8.31 -6.97 -15.46
C ILE A 60 -7.62 -7.95 -14.51
N CYS A 61 -8.27 -8.29 -13.38
CA CYS A 61 -7.67 -9.14 -12.37
C CYS A 61 -8.73 -10.03 -11.71
N ARG A 62 -8.33 -11.26 -11.33
CA ARG A 62 -9.14 -12.17 -10.51
C ARG A 62 -8.46 -12.32 -9.15
N GLY A 63 -9.13 -11.85 -8.09
CA GLY A 63 -8.58 -11.84 -6.74
C GLY A 63 -9.24 -12.86 -5.82
N GLY A 64 -8.76 -12.95 -4.58
CA GLY A 64 -9.25 -13.90 -3.59
C GLY A 64 -10.72 -13.74 -3.21
N PHE A 65 -11.27 -12.53 -3.30
CA PHE A 65 -12.66 -12.21 -2.91
C PHE A 65 -13.59 -11.92 -4.09
N GLY A 66 -13.06 -11.90 -5.33
CA GLY A 66 -13.83 -11.46 -6.49
C GLY A 66 -12.95 -11.12 -7.69
N ARG A 67 -13.34 -10.09 -8.44
CA ARG A 67 -12.69 -9.71 -9.71
C ARG A 67 -12.65 -8.20 -9.85
N VAL A 68 -11.65 -7.70 -10.57
CA VAL A 68 -11.54 -6.28 -10.93
C VAL A 68 -11.84 -6.14 -12.42
N TRP A 69 -12.81 -5.29 -12.75
CA TRP A 69 -13.26 -5.02 -14.10
C TRP A 69 -12.71 -3.69 -14.59
N LYS A 70 -12.26 -3.63 -15.85
CA LYS A 70 -12.21 -2.37 -16.58
C LYS A 70 -13.65 -1.96 -16.87
N ALA A 71 -14.03 -0.76 -16.51
CA ALA A 71 -15.38 -0.25 -16.73
C ALA A 71 -15.35 1.19 -17.22
N GLU A 72 -16.42 1.61 -17.88
CA GLU A 72 -16.62 2.98 -18.34
C GLU A 72 -17.91 3.54 -17.77
N ASN A 73 -17.86 4.74 -17.20
CA ASN A 73 -19.07 5.44 -16.77
C ASN A 73 -19.89 5.84 -18.00
N LYS A 74 -21.17 5.47 -18.04
CA LYS A 74 -22.03 5.69 -19.20
C LYS A 74 -22.19 7.17 -19.57
N LYS A 75 -22.21 8.06 -18.56
CA LYS A 75 -22.42 9.51 -18.73
C LYS A 75 -21.13 10.24 -19.05
N SER A 76 -20.11 10.08 -18.20
CA SER A 76 -18.85 10.85 -18.35
C SER A 76 -17.86 10.23 -19.32
N LYS A 77 -18.08 8.99 -19.76
CA LYS A 77 -17.13 8.20 -20.58
C LYS A 77 -15.77 7.98 -19.92
N GLN A 78 -15.64 8.32 -18.64
CA GLN A 78 -14.42 8.10 -17.87
C GLN A 78 -14.26 6.61 -17.53
N GLN A 79 -13.02 6.12 -17.65
CA GLN A 79 -12.67 4.73 -17.35
C GLN A 79 -12.28 4.55 -15.89
N PHE A 80 -12.70 3.42 -15.32
CA PHE A 80 -12.49 3.02 -13.93
C PHE A 80 -12.09 1.56 -13.84
N ALA A 81 -11.49 1.19 -12.72
CA ALA A 81 -11.38 -0.18 -12.25
C ALA A 81 -12.48 -0.44 -11.20
N ILE A 82 -13.38 -1.38 -11.48
CA ILE A 82 -14.45 -1.77 -10.55
C ILE A 82 -14.09 -3.09 -9.88
N LYS A 83 -13.74 -3.04 -8.59
CA LYS A 83 -13.53 -4.22 -7.75
C LYS A 83 -14.88 -4.78 -7.33
N GLU A 84 -15.32 -5.84 -8.01
CA GLU A 84 -16.50 -6.65 -7.68
C GLU A 84 -16.12 -7.72 -6.66
N MET A 85 -16.73 -7.69 -5.47
CA MET A 85 -16.50 -8.69 -4.42
C MET A 85 -17.71 -9.61 -4.24
N ASN A 86 -17.50 -10.82 -3.71
CA ASN A 86 -18.55 -11.82 -3.50
C ASN A 86 -18.81 -12.06 -1.99
N LYS A 87 -20.05 -11.87 -1.52
CA LYS A 87 -20.40 -12.01 -0.07
C LYS A 87 -20.03 -13.37 0.48
N CYS A 88 -20.43 -14.45 -0.20
CA CYS A 88 -20.20 -15.81 0.25
C CYS A 88 -18.70 -16.10 0.39
N LYS A 89 -17.88 -15.66 -0.58
CA LYS A 89 -16.41 -15.81 -0.49
C LYS A 89 -15.81 -15.03 0.68
N ILE A 90 -16.30 -13.83 0.94
CA ILE A 90 -15.82 -13.00 2.07
C ILE A 90 -16.16 -13.66 3.41
N ILE A 91 -17.40 -14.12 3.57
CA ILE A 91 -17.89 -14.79 4.78
C ILE A 91 -17.10 -16.09 5.01
N ASN A 92 -16.98 -16.93 3.98
CA ASN A 92 -16.27 -18.21 4.08
C ASN A 92 -14.79 -18.04 4.45
N LYS A 93 -14.17 -16.93 4.02
CA LYS A 93 -12.79 -16.57 4.37
C LYS A 93 -12.65 -15.74 5.64
N LYS A 94 -13.74 -15.51 6.39
CA LYS A 94 -13.78 -14.70 7.61
C LYS A 94 -13.16 -13.30 7.44
N SER A 95 -13.31 -12.70 6.25
CA SER A 95 -12.64 -11.45 5.85
C SER A 95 -13.57 -10.22 5.84
N VAL A 96 -14.71 -10.30 6.53
CA VAL A 96 -15.72 -9.22 6.57
C VAL A 96 -15.12 -7.93 7.13
N SER A 97 -14.38 -8.01 8.24
CA SER A 97 -13.71 -6.87 8.86
C SER A 97 -12.71 -6.20 7.92
N SER A 98 -11.87 -6.97 7.23
CA SER A 98 -10.89 -6.47 6.25
C SER A 98 -11.57 -5.72 5.11
N VAL A 99 -12.64 -6.26 4.54
CA VAL A 99 -13.38 -5.60 3.44
C VAL A 99 -14.06 -4.32 3.92
N MET A 100 -14.64 -4.32 5.12
CA MET A 100 -15.26 -3.13 5.70
C MET A 100 -14.23 -2.05 6.01
N ASN A 101 -13.05 -2.44 6.48
CA ASN A 101 -11.94 -1.55 6.74
C ASN A 101 -11.35 -0.96 5.44
N GLU A 102 -11.15 -1.76 4.39
CA GLU A 102 -10.72 -1.26 3.07
C GLU A 102 -11.69 -0.18 2.56
N ARG A 103 -13.00 -0.46 2.64
CA ARG A 103 -14.05 0.50 2.26
C ARG A 103 -13.98 1.79 3.08
N TYR A 104 -13.78 1.68 4.39
CA TYR A 104 -13.65 2.83 5.27
C TYR A 104 -12.42 3.67 4.92
N LEU A 105 -11.25 3.04 4.79
CA LEU A 105 -10.00 3.73 4.45
C LEU A 105 -10.09 4.41 3.08
N LEU A 106 -10.60 3.72 2.05
CA LEU A 106 -10.78 4.32 0.73
C LEU A 106 -11.78 5.48 0.71
N SER A 107 -12.76 5.51 1.61
CA SER A 107 -13.73 6.62 1.69
C SER A 107 -13.12 7.88 2.33
N ASN A 108 -12.24 7.69 3.32
CA ASN A 108 -11.68 8.78 4.12
C ASN A 108 -10.31 9.26 3.63
N LEU A 109 -9.53 8.40 2.96
CA LEU A 109 -8.21 8.73 2.43
C LEU A 109 -8.30 9.30 1.01
N ARG A 110 -7.91 10.56 0.85
CA ARG A 110 -7.74 11.27 -0.42
C ARG A 110 -6.34 11.88 -0.48
N HIS A 111 -5.40 11.15 -1.10
CA HIS A 111 -4.04 11.66 -1.27
C HIS A 111 -4.07 12.91 -2.17
N PRO A 112 -3.31 13.99 -1.90
CA PRO A 112 -3.32 15.21 -2.73
C PRO A 112 -2.98 14.96 -4.22
N GLN A 113 -2.20 13.91 -4.49
CA GLN A 113 -1.89 13.46 -5.85
C GLN A 113 -2.96 12.53 -6.47
N ASP A 114 -3.88 12.00 -5.67
CA ASP A 114 -5.10 11.38 -6.15
C ASP A 114 -6.04 12.52 -6.54
N LYS A 115 -6.02 12.95 -7.81
CA LYS A 115 -6.98 13.93 -8.34
C LYS A 115 -8.45 13.42 -8.32
N GLN A 116 -8.77 12.36 -7.57
CA GLN A 116 -9.74 11.38 -8.02
C GLN A 116 -10.85 10.99 -7.04
N THR A 117 -11.98 10.69 -7.67
CA THR A 117 -13.31 10.38 -7.16
C THR A 117 -13.38 8.93 -6.68
N LYS A 118 -13.03 8.66 -5.42
CA LYS A 118 -13.30 7.35 -4.79
C LYS A 118 -14.79 7.27 -4.50
N GLN A 119 -15.55 6.57 -5.34
CA GLN A 119 -16.97 6.35 -5.11
C GLN A 119 -17.20 4.93 -4.60
N VAL A 120 -17.55 4.85 -3.31
CA VAL A 120 -18.03 3.62 -2.69
C VAL A 120 -19.47 3.40 -3.13
N PHE A 121 -19.71 2.33 -3.87
CA PHE A 121 -21.04 1.95 -4.28
C PHE A 121 -21.83 1.31 -3.13
N ARG A 122 -23.16 1.39 -3.19
CA ARG A 122 -24.01 0.43 -2.47
C ARG A 122 -23.70 -0.98 -3.00
N ASN A 123 -23.38 -1.90 -2.09
CA ASN A 123 -23.13 -3.34 -2.31
C ASN A 123 -21.81 -3.72 -3.01
N LEU A 124 -20.77 -4.14 -2.26
CA LEU A 124 -19.61 -4.93 -2.74
C LEU A 124 -18.83 -4.51 -4.00
N TYR A 125 -19.12 -3.35 -4.58
CA TYR A 125 -18.38 -2.77 -5.68
C TYR A 125 -17.58 -1.57 -5.16
N LEU A 126 -16.33 -1.44 -5.58
CA LEU A 126 -15.51 -0.25 -5.36
C LEU A 126 -15.06 0.27 -6.73
N ALA A 127 -15.42 1.51 -7.09
CA ALA A 127 -14.83 2.20 -8.24
C ALA A 127 -13.59 2.90 -7.76
N ILE A 128 -12.47 2.51 -8.35
CA ILE A 128 -11.19 3.20 -8.22
C ILE A 128 -10.69 3.52 -9.61
N ASP A 129 -9.70 4.38 -9.69
CA ASP A 129 -9.17 4.78 -10.97
C ASP A 129 -8.43 3.66 -11.66
N LEU A 130 -8.58 3.64 -12.98
CA LEU A 130 -7.91 2.67 -13.80
C LEU A 130 -6.43 3.05 -13.95
N MET A 131 -5.57 2.25 -13.35
CA MET A 131 -4.13 2.32 -13.57
C MET A 131 -3.77 1.53 -14.83
N GLN A 132 -3.31 2.22 -15.87
CA GLN A 132 -3.08 1.64 -17.19
C GLN A 132 -1.67 1.07 -17.39
N GLY A 133 -0.71 1.45 -16.54
CA GLY A 133 0.70 1.10 -16.70
C GLY A 133 1.08 -0.26 -16.16
N GLY A 134 0.18 -1.02 -15.55
CA GLY A 134 0.47 -2.32 -14.93
C GLY A 134 1.25 -2.20 -13.61
N ASP A 135 1.43 -3.32 -12.91
CA ASP A 135 2.13 -3.37 -11.62
C ASP A 135 3.66 -3.47 -11.76
N LEU A 136 4.38 -3.08 -10.71
CA LEU A 136 5.84 -3.09 -10.67
C LEU A 136 6.39 -4.52 -10.76
N ARG A 137 5.66 -5.54 -10.27
CA ARG A 137 6.08 -6.94 -10.41
C ARG A 137 6.18 -7.33 -11.89
N TYR A 138 5.17 -6.98 -12.70
CA TYR A 138 5.19 -7.23 -14.14
C TYR A 138 6.43 -6.62 -14.79
N HIS A 139 6.75 -5.37 -14.48
CA HIS A 139 7.92 -4.69 -15.05
C HIS A 139 9.25 -5.26 -14.55
N LEU A 140 9.37 -5.65 -13.29
CA LEU A 140 10.54 -6.35 -12.75
C LEU A 140 10.79 -7.67 -13.50
N CYS A 141 9.74 -8.46 -13.72
CA CYS A 141 9.85 -9.73 -14.46
C CYS A 141 10.31 -9.51 -15.91
N LYS A 142 9.90 -8.41 -16.55
CA LYS A 142 10.24 -8.09 -17.95
C LYS A 142 11.63 -7.47 -18.09
N GLN A 143 11.97 -6.47 -17.28
CA GLN A 143 13.22 -5.70 -17.39
C GLN A 143 14.39 -6.33 -16.63
N ARG A 144 14.12 -7.32 -15.77
CA ARG A 144 15.04 -7.93 -14.80
C ARG A 144 15.53 -6.98 -13.71
N LYS A 145 16.00 -5.77 -14.04
CA LYS A 145 16.44 -4.75 -13.08
C LYS A 145 16.23 -3.34 -13.64
N PHE A 146 16.16 -2.36 -12.77
CA PHE A 146 16.10 -0.94 -13.06
C PHE A 146 17.43 -0.26 -12.70
N ASN A 147 17.74 0.84 -13.37
CA ASN A 147 18.88 1.67 -12.98
C ASN A 147 18.56 2.52 -11.73
N GLU A 148 19.60 3.13 -11.14
CA GLU A 148 19.46 3.94 -9.93
C GLU A 148 18.48 5.10 -10.13
N LYS A 149 18.51 5.78 -11.29
CA LYS A 149 17.64 6.92 -11.57
C LYS A 149 16.16 6.51 -11.57
N GLN A 150 15.83 5.40 -12.23
CA GLN A 150 14.48 4.83 -12.26
C GLN A 150 14.05 4.38 -10.86
N THR A 151 14.92 3.66 -10.14
CA THR A 151 14.62 3.19 -8.78
C THR A 151 14.36 4.37 -7.85
N LYS A 152 15.20 5.42 -7.90
CA LYS A 152 15.02 6.65 -7.13
C LYS A 152 13.68 7.32 -7.39
N PHE A 153 13.25 7.38 -8.65
CA PHE A 153 11.94 7.92 -9.02
C PHE A 153 10.80 7.09 -8.43
N PHE A 154 10.84 5.76 -8.55
CA PHE A 154 9.82 4.86 -8.00
C PHE A 154 9.74 4.95 -6.48
N ILE A 155 10.89 4.96 -5.80
CA ILE A 155 10.95 5.09 -4.35
C ILE A 155 10.46 6.45 -3.89
N ALA A 156 10.76 7.54 -4.61
CA ALA A 156 10.22 8.86 -4.29
C ALA A 156 8.68 8.88 -4.35
N CYS A 157 8.07 8.31 -5.39
CA CYS A 157 6.61 8.18 -5.48
C CYS A 157 6.02 7.36 -4.31
N LEU A 158 6.67 6.23 -3.97
CA LEU A 158 6.24 5.39 -2.87
C LEU A 158 6.34 6.11 -1.52
N LEU A 159 7.44 6.83 -1.26
CA LEU A 159 7.62 7.58 -0.03
C LEU A 159 6.56 8.67 0.15
N LEU A 160 6.16 9.36 -0.93
CA LEU A 160 5.07 10.34 -0.86
C LEU A 160 3.75 9.69 -0.48
N ALA A 161 3.43 8.52 -1.06
CA ALA A 161 2.23 7.77 -0.69
C ALA A 161 2.25 7.31 0.78
N LEU A 162 3.41 6.87 1.29
CA LEU A 162 3.56 6.45 2.68
C LEU A 162 3.51 7.60 3.67
N ASP A 163 4.08 8.76 3.34
CA ASP A 163 3.99 9.97 4.16
C ASP A 163 2.53 10.39 4.36
N TYR A 164 1.73 10.30 3.31
CA TYR A 164 0.29 10.56 3.42
C TYR A 164 -0.44 9.54 4.31
N LEU A 165 -0.17 8.23 4.16
CA LEU A 165 -0.76 7.23 5.04
C LEU A 165 -0.34 7.46 6.50
N TYR A 166 0.93 7.80 6.71
CA TYR A 166 1.50 8.13 8.00
C TYR A 166 0.79 9.29 8.69
N ILE A 167 0.59 10.42 7.98
CA ILE A 167 -0.12 11.60 8.50
C ILE A 167 -1.56 11.25 8.92
N ASN A 168 -2.18 10.29 8.23
CA ASN A 168 -3.52 9.78 8.54
C ASN A 168 -3.50 8.59 9.53
N THR A 169 -2.37 8.31 10.16
CA THR A 169 -2.18 7.21 11.12
C THR A 169 -2.51 5.83 10.56
N VAL A 170 -2.29 5.61 9.26
CA VAL A 170 -2.56 4.35 8.57
C VAL A 170 -1.25 3.63 8.28
N LEU A 171 -1.20 2.34 8.62
CA LEU A 171 -0.16 1.41 8.19
C LEU A 171 -0.66 0.65 6.95
N HIS A 172 0.17 0.50 5.93
CA HIS A 172 -0.19 -0.25 4.72
C HIS A 172 -0.02 -1.76 4.93
N ILE A 173 1.08 -2.18 5.56
CA ILE A 173 1.45 -3.55 5.97
C ILE A 173 1.62 -4.61 4.85
N ASP A 174 1.22 -4.32 3.60
CA ASP A 174 1.46 -5.20 2.43
C ASP A 174 2.16 -4.49 1.26
N ILE A 175 3.22 -3.74 1.55
CA ILE A 175 3.98 -3.07 0.48
C ILE A 175 4.80 -4.12 -0.27
N LYS A 176 4.49 -4.28 -1.56
CA LYS A 176 5.14 -5.23 -2.47
C LYS A 176 4.94 -4.79 -3.92
N PRO A 177 5.78 -5.24 -4.88
CA PRO A 177 5.68 -4.82 -6.27
C PRO A 177 4.31 -5.03 -6.93
N GLU A 178 3.55 -6.05 -6.50
CA GLU A 178 2.20 -6.32 -7.01
C GLU A 178 1.18 -5.23 -6.62
N ASN A 179 1.41 -4.53 -5.50
CA ASN A 179 0.54 -3.48 -4.99
C ASN A 179 1.00 -2.07 -5.42
N LEU A 180 2.05 -1.99 -6.24
CA LEU A 180 2.61 -0.75 -6.77
C LEU A 180 2.33 -0.67 -8.26
N VAL A 181 1.39 0.17 -8.67
CA VAL A 181 0.84 0.20 -10.03
C VAL A 181 1.14 1.52 -10.71
N PHE A 182 1.52 1.48 -11.98
CA PHE A 182 1.79 2.68 -12.75
C PHE A 182 0.51 3.30 -13.32
N ASP A 183 0.37 4.61 -13.17
CA ASP A 183 -0.67 5.37 -13.87
C ASP A 183 -0.30 5.58 -15.35
N LYS A 184 -1.22 6.17 -16.10
CA LYS A 184 -1.05 6.45 -17.55
C LYS A 184 0.14 7.36 -17.88
N ASN A 185 0.61 8.13 -16.90
CA ASN A 185 1.73 9.06 -17.06
C ASN A 185 3.06 8.44 -16.55
N GLY A 186 3.03 7.19 -16.07
CA GLY A 186 4.20 6.49 -15.56
C GLY A 186 4.55 6.79 -14.10
N TYR A 187 3.67 7.46 -13.33
CA TYR A 187 3.87 7.61 -11.89
C TYR A 187 3.46 6.35 -11.15
N LEU A 188 4.26 5.95 -10.16
CA LEU A 188 3.97 4.80 -9.32
C LEU A 188 2.91 5.16 -8.26
N ARG A 189 1.89 4.33 -8.11
CA ARG A 189 0.79 4.48 -7.16
C ARG A 189 0.73 3.28 -6.23
N LEU A 190 0.57 3.54 -4.93
CA LEU A 190 0.30 2.50 -3.94
C LEU A 190 -1.19 2.14 -3.96
N THR A 191 -1.49 0.85 -4.01
CA THR A 191 -2.85 0.31 -4.14
C THR A 191 -3.08 -0.84 -3.14
N ASP A 192 -4.33 -1.27 -3.02
CA ASP A 192 -4.78 -2.39 -2.16
C ASP A 192 -4.60 -2.17 -0.65
N LEU A 193 -5.57 -1.46 -0.06
CA LEU A 193 -5.67 -1.24 1.39
C LEU A 193 -6.40 -2.40 2.11
N GLY A 194 -6.47 -3.58 1.50
CA GLY A 194 -7.24 -4.72 2.00
C GLY A 194 -6.85 -5.18 3.41
N ILE A 195 -5.57 -5.04 3.78
CA ILE A 195 -5.08 -5.35 5.12
C ILE A 195 -4.51 -4.15 5.88
N ALA A 196 -4.49 -2.96 5.25
CA ALA A 196 -4.07 -1.72 5.87
C ALA A 196 -4.91 -1.41 7.12
N ARG A 197 -4.40 -0.61 8.06
CA ARG A 197 -5.14 -0.31 9.30
C ARG A 197 -4.73 0.99 9.95
N ILE A 198 -5.60 1.52 10.78
CA ILE A 198 -5.23 2.59 11.71
C ILE A 198 -4.25 2.02 12.74
N TRP A 199 -3.12 2.68 12.91
CA TRP A 199 -2.11 2.32 13.90
C TRP A 199 -2.68 2.45 15.32
N LYS A 200 -2.33 1.50 16.18
CA LYS A 200 -2.63 1.51 17.61
C LYS A 200 -1.39 1.08 18.39
N PRO A 201 -1.20 1.57 19.64
CA PRO A 201 -0.08 1.19 20.48
C PRO A 201 0.04 -0.34 20.67
N ASP A 202 -1.11 -1.00 20.89
CA ASP A 202 -1.19 -2.45 21.15
C ASP A 202 -1.41 -3.27 19.87
N ASN A 203 -0.78 -2.91 18.75
CA ASN A 203 -0.83 -3.69 17.49
C ASN A 203 -0.04 -5.03 17.58
N GLU A 204 0.07 -5.58 18.78
CA GLU A 204 0.68 -6.86 19.07
C GLU A 204 -0.16 -7.98 18.46
N ASN A 205 0.49 -9.04 17.99
CA ASN A 205 -0.10 -10.26 17.40
C ASN A 205 -0.46 -10.26 15.91
N ASP A 206 -0.37 -9.14 15.18
CA ASP A 206 -0.54 -9.22 13.71
C ASP A 206 0.76 -9.67 13.01
N ASN A 207 0.62 -10.70 12.18
CA ASN A 207 1.68 -11.30 11.39
C ASN A 207 1.30 -11.37 9.90
N SER A 208 0.37 -10.52 9.48
CA SER A 208 -0.09 -10.35 8.11
C SER A 208 0.99 -9.67 7.25
N GLY A 209 0.88 -9.83 5.94
CA GLY A 209 1.84 -9.29 4.96
C GLY A 209 2.60 -10.39 4.22
N THR A 210 3.40 -9.97 3.24
CA THR A 210 4.07 -10.86 2.31
C THR A 210 5.50 -11.17 2.78
N PRO A 211 5.85 -12.43 3.17
CA PRO A 211 7.09 -12.75 3.92
C PRO A 211 8.41 -12.22 3.38
N GLY A 212 8.55 -12.05 2.06
CA GLY A 212 9.78 -11.51 1.47
C GLY A 212 9.95 -10.00 1.59
N TYR A 213 8.92 -9.28 2.06
CA TYR A 213 8.90 -7.83 2.29
C TYR A 213 8.64 -7.47 3.75
N MET A 214 8.31 -8.46 4.59
CA MET A 214 7.97 -8.24 6.00
C MET A 214 9.21 -7.85 6.81
N ALA A 215 9.03 -6.85 7.68
CA ALA A 215 10.02 -6.48 8.67
C ALA A 215 10.16 -7.57 9.75
N PRO A 216 11.36 -7.74 10.34
CA PRO A 216 11.63 -8.80 11.32
C PRO A 216 10.71 -8.74 12.54
N GLU A 217 10.38 -7.56 13.04
CA GLU A 217 9.47 -7.36 14.18
C GLU A 217 8.06 -7.90 13.89
N VAL A 218 7.55 -7.70 12.67
CA VAL A 218 6.24 -8.24 12.23
C VAL A 218 6.32 -9.77 12.16
N MET A 219 7.42 -10.33 11.64
CA MET A 219 7.61 -11.78 11.58
C MET A 219 7.68 -12.44 12.97
N HIS A 220 8.08 -11.69 14.00
CA HIS A 220 8.12 -12.10 15.41
C HIS A 220 6.84 -11.78 16.19
N ARG A 221 5.80 -11.24 15.53
CA ARG A 221 4.54 -10.81 16.18
C ARG A 221 4.73 -9.74 17.25
N GLN A 222 5.80 -8.96 17.15
CA GLN A 222 6.07 -7.85 18.04
C GLN A 222 5.23 -6.62 17.65
N ALA A 223 5.08 -5.69 18.59
CA ALA A 223 4.51 -4.39 18.31
C ALA A 223 5.29 -3.75 17.14
N HIS A 224 4.56 -3.34 16.12
CA HIS A 224 5.13 -2.74 14.92
C HIS A 224 4.36 -1.49 14.55
N GLY A 225 5.11 -0.55 13.99
CA GLY A 225 4.58 0.70 13.50
C GLY A 225 5.04 0.94 12.09
N VAL A 226 5.12 2.21 11.75
CA VAL A 226 5.37 2.70 10.40
C VAL A 226 6.74 2.26 9.88
N ALA A 227 7.70 2.01 10.77
CA ALA A 227 9.01 1.46 10.43
C ALA A 227 8.93 0.15 9.62
N SER A 228 7.91 -0.67 9.85
CA SER A 228 7.69 -1.91 9.12
C SER A 228 7.38 -1.70 7.63
N ASP A 229 6.64 -0.63 7.30
CA ASP A 229 6.38 -0.23 5.92
C ASP A 229 7.67 0.27 5.25
N TYR A 230 8.51 1.03 5.97
CA TYR A 230 9.81 1.50 5.47
C TYR A 230 10.81 0.36 5.24
N PHE A 231 10.75 -0.72 6.03
CA PHE A 231 11.55 -1.92 5.76
C PHE A 231 11.23 -2.50 4.37
N ALA A 232 9.94 -2.61 4.03
CA ALA A 232 9.49 -3.08 2.73
C ALA A 232 9.98 -2.18 1.58
N VAL A 233 10.02 -0.85 1.78
CA VAL A 233 10.61 0.10 0.82
C VAL A 233 12.07 -0.25 0.51
N GLY A 234 12.86 -0.58 1.55
CA GLY A 234 14.26 -1.00 1.39
C GLY A 234 14.41 -2.29 0.58
N ILE A 235 13.55 -3.27 0.84
CA ILE A 235 13.49 -4.52 0.05
C ILE A 235 13.19 -4.24 -1.42
N ILE A 236 12.22 -3.36 -1.69
CA ILE A 236 11.81 -3.01 -3.07
C ILE A 236 12.91 -2.25 -3.79
N ALA A 237 13.56 -1.29 -3.14
CA ALA A 237 14.69 -0.57 -3.71
C ALA A 237 15.83 -1.53 -4.10
N PHE A 238 16.16 -2.47 -3.21
CA PHE A 238 17.15 -3.51 -3.51
C PHE A 238 16.72 -4.38 -4.68
N GLU A 239 15.47 -4.87 -4.68
CA GLU A 239 14.96 -5.72 -5.73
C GLU A 239 14.94 -5.02 -7.10
N CYS A 240 14.58 -3.73 -7.13
CA CYS A 240 14.66 -2.92 -8.35
C CYS A 240 16.07 -2.87 -8.92
N MET A 241 17.09 -2.60 -8.10
CA MET A 241 18.47 -2.45 -8.60
C MET A 241 19.15 -3.79 -8.89
N MET A 242 18.87 -4.82 -8.09
CA MET A 242 19.57 -6.11 -8.14
C MET A 242 18.81 -7.18 -8.92
N GLY A 243 17.55 -6.94 -9.26
CA GLY A 243 16.66 -7.87 -9.96
C GLY A 243 16.23 -9.09 -9.14
N LYS A 244 16.57 -9.12 -7.85
CA LYS A 244 16.18 -10.15 -6.91
C LYS A 244 16.08 -9.55 -5.51
N ARG A 245 15.18 -10.10 -4.69
CA ARG A 245 15.10 -9.74 -3.26
C ARG A 245 16.40 -10.11 -2.53
N PRO A 246 16.77 -9.36 -1.47
CA PRO A 246 17.96 -9.66 -0.68
C PRO A 246 17.82 -10.96 0.11
N TYR A 247 16.59 -11.29 0.54
CA TYR A 247 16.27 -12.48 1.31
C TYR A 247 15.26 -13.35 0.57
N VAL A 248 15.67 -14.56 0.22
CA VAL A 248 14.83 -15.52 -0.52
C VAL A 248 15.05 -16.91 0.07
N ARG A 249 13.99 -17.46 0.65
CA ARG A 249 13.95 -18.84 1.16
C ARG A 249 12.56 -19.45 0.96
N LYS A 250 12.48 -20.78 1.08
CA LYS A 250 11.24 -21.54 0.86
C LYS A 250 10.16 -21.29 1.91
N THR A 251 10.52 -20.89 3.13
CA THR A 251 9.56 -20.72 4.23
C THR A 251 9.74 -19.38 4.93
N LYS A 252 8.63 -18.84 5.47
CA LYS A 252 8.63 -17.61 6.27
C LYS A 252 9.67 -17.65 7.39
N ARG A 253 9.77 -18.78 8.11
CA ARG A 253 10.78 -19.00 9.15
C ARG A 253 12.20 -18.84 8.61
N LYS A 254 12.54 -19.49 7.49
CA LYS A 254 13.88 -19.40 6.91
C LYS A 254 14.21 -17.99 6.38
N ILE A 255 13.21 -17.26 5.86
CA ILE A 255 13.42 -15.86 5.46
C ILE A 255 13.76 -15.01 6.68
N ARG A 256 12.97 -15.15 7.76
CA ARG A 256 13.21 -14.46 9.03
C ARG A 256 14.61 -14.76 9.59
N ASP A 257 14.99 -16.03 9.63
CA ASP A 257 16.30 -16.44 10.14
C ASP A 257 17.44 -15.84 9.28
N GLN A 258 17.24 -15.71 7.95
CA GLN A 258 18.20 -15.05 7.06
C GLN A 258 18.30 -13.54 7.31
N ILE A 259 17.16 -12.85 7.52
CA ILE A 259 17.13 -11.42 7.83
C ILE A 259 17.92 -11.13 9.11
N MET A 260 17.81 -11.99 10.12
CA MET A 260 18.50 -11.84 11.40
C MET A 260 20.01 -12.16 11.29
N ALA A 261 20.37 -13.14 10.46
CA ALA A 261 21.75 -13.63 10.38
C ALA A 261 22.65 -12.87 9.40
N GLN A 262 22.08 -12.21 8.39
CA GLN A 262 22.85 -11.68 7.26
C GLN A 262 22.50 -10.23 6.97
N GLN A 263 23.48 -9.33 7.12
CA GLN A 263 23.37 -7.99 6.56
C GLN A 263 23.52 -8.02 5.04
N VAL A 264 22.70 -7.23 4.35
CA VAL A 264 22.77 -7.07 2.90
C VAL A 264 24.04 -6.31 2.52
N LEU A 265 24.86 -6.92 1.66
CA LEU A 265 26.02 -6.28 1.05
C LEU A 265 25.70 -5.98 -0.42
N ILE A 266 25.75 -4.70 -0.78
CA ILE A 266 25.73 -4.27 -2.19
C ILE A 266 27.18 -4.33 -2.65
N LYS A 267 27.49 -5.27 -3.54
CA LYS A 267 28.82 -5.41 -4.17
C LYS A 267 28.96 -4.42 -5.32
#